data_AF-G9NHT3-F1
#
_entry.id   AF-G9NHT3-F1
#
_cell.length_a   1.000
_cell.length_b   1.000
_cell.length_c   1.000
_cell.angle_alpha   90.00
_cell.angle_beta   90.00
_cell.angle_gamma   90.00
#
_symmetry.space_group_name_H-M   'P 1'
#
loop_
_entity.id
_entity.type
_entity.pdbx_description
1 polymer ?
#
loop_
_entity_poly.entity_id
_entity_poly.type
_entity_poly.pdbx_seq_one_letter_code
_entity_poly.pdbx_strand_id
1 'polypeptide(L)'
;IDLVEWEQQLLRRLRVPIVTDGSLFFLVPDEQLYDACQVAASLGYYPESPESLKKAYPSEFSGLGVRYNIDPKTKKTHDRFDRLVFLPLSWPGLDLHDLELKAIQYSWLRDDPWNIWTVPLAAACTAWVRLICAEKRTSSLRERLSSDFVNLIAYNFYDTSYEGDYEELLGDDVPLSESELLEIENAVITINSWEMRDGEEWIRENLLKIVSCTMIETQLPWKDGSKF
;
A
#
# COMPACT_ATOMS: atom_id res chain seq x y z
N ILE A 1 -19.68 -4.73 -7.09
CA ILE A 1 -18.73 -4.33 -6.03
C ILE A 1 -17.36 -4.40 -6.66
N ASP A 2 -16.78 -3.23 -6.87
CA ASP A 2 -15.44 -3.08 -7.43
C ASP A 2 -14.43 -3.14 -6.28
N LEU A 3 -13.84 -4.31 -6.05
CA LEU A 3 -12.80 -4.49 -5.04
C LEU A 3 -11.46 -4.09 -5.63
N VAL A 4 -10.74 -3.23 -4.93
CA VAL A 4 -9.41 -2.76 -5.30
C VAL A 4 -8.40 -3.30 -4.30
N GLU A 5 -7.38 -4.01 -4.77
CA GLU A 5 -6.37 -4.57 -3.87
C GLU A 5 -5.56 -3.49 -3.16
N TRP A 6 -5.32 -3.68 -1.86
CA TRP A 6 -4.61 -2.74 -1.02
C TRP A 6 -3.60 -3.41 -0.08
N GLU A 7 -2.74 -2.61 0.55
CA GLU A 7 -1.69 -3.05 1.49
C GLU A 7 -0.96 -4.30 1.02
N GLN A 8 -1.08 -5.43 1.74
CA GLN A 8 -0.30 -6.62 1.43
C GLN A 8 -0.52 -7.10 -0.02
N GLN A 9 -1.77 -7.12 -0.48
CA GLN A 9 -2.08 -7.58 -1.84
C GLN A 9 -1.45 -6.66 -2.88
N LEU A 10 -1.42 -5.35 -2.60
CA LEU A 10 -0.83 -4.35 -3.47
C LEU A 10 0.69 -4.38 -3.45
N LEU A 11 1.31 -4.30 -2.26
CA LEU A 11 2.75 -4.33 -2.07
C LEU A 11 3.38 -5.58 -2.71
N ARG A 12 2.75 -6.76 -2.52
CA ARG A 12 3.21 -8.00 -3.15
C ARG A 12 3.17 -7.94 -4.68
N ARG A 13 2.14 -7.33 -5.27
CA ARG A 13 2.04 -7.16 -6.73
C ARG A 13 3.06 -6.17 -7.25
N LEU A 14 3.35 -5.13 -6.48
CA LEU A 14 4.43 -4.18 -6.69
C LEU A 14 5.80 -4.74 -6.24
N ARG A 15 5.92 -6.08 -6.19
CA ARG A 15 7.16 -6.84 -5.99
C ARG A 15 7.84 -6.66 -4.63
N VAL A 16 7.18 -6.04 -3.66
CA VAL A 16 7.70 -5.95 -2.29
C VAL A 16 7.58 -7.33 -1.62
N PRO A 17 8.69 -7.91 -1.12
CA PRO A 17 8.68 -9.21 -0.46
C PRO A 17 8.09 -9.08 0.94
N ILE A 18 6.80 -9.41 1.06
CA ILE A 18 6.09 -9.41 2.33
C ILE A 18 5.67 -10.82 2.73
N VAL A 19 5.71 -11.10 4.04
CA VAL A 19 5.09 -12.29 4.61
C VAL A 19 3.62 -11.97 4.87
N THR A 20 2.73 -12.72 4.23
CA THR A 20 1.29 -12.62 4.48
C THR A 20 0.87 -13.65 5.52
N ASP A 21 0.06 -13.22 6.48
CA ASP A 21 -0.65 -14.09 7.43
C ASP A 21 -2.00 -14.57 6.87
N GLY A 22 -2.25 -14.35 5.57
CA GLY A 22 -3.54 -14.63 4.95
C GLY A 22 -4.58 -13.53 5.15
N SER A 23 -4.22 -12.35 5.64
CA SER A 23 -5.13 -11.19 5.70
C SER A 23 -5.37 -10.58 4.32
N LEU A 24 -6.62 -10.22 4.01
CA LEU A 24 -7.04 -9.55 2.77
C LEU A 24 -7.49 -8.11 3.02
N PHE A 25 -6.95 -7.16 2.26
CA PHE A 25 -7.27 -5.75 2.33
C PHE A 25 -7.77 -5.27 0.97
N PHE A 26 -8.97 -4.67 0.97
CA PHE A 26 -9.53 -4.07 -0.23
C PHE A 26 -9.98 -2.64 0.05
N LEU A 27 -9.63 -1.73 -0.86
CA LEU A 27 -10.38 -0.50 -1.00
C LEU A 27 -11.67 -0.80 -1.78
N VAL A 28 -12.72 -0.09 -1.42
CA VAL A 28 -14.05 -0.19 -2.02
C VAL A 28 -14.52 1.23 -2.32
N PRO A 29 -15.07 1.53 -3.51
CA PRO A 29 -15.73 2.81 -3.75
C PRO A 29 -16.69 3.13 -2.61
N ASP A 30 -16.60 4.35 -2.09
CA ASP A 30 -17.24 4.76 -0.84
C ASP A 30 -18.75 4.45 -0.82
N GLU A 31 -19.41 4.68 -1.95
CA GLU A 31 -20.83 4.40 -2.17
C GLU A 31 -21.18 2.90 -2.18
N GLN A 32 -20.21 2.04 -2.46
CA GLN A 32 -20.37 0.58 -2.50
C GLN A 32 -19.93 -0.10 -1.18
N LEU A 33 -19.35 0.62 -0.24
CA LEU A 33 -18.80 0.05 1.00
C LEU A 33 -19.87 -0.67 1.83
N TYR A 34 -21.08 -0.11 1.89
CA TYR A 34 -22.20 -0.76 2.58
C TYR A 34 -22.59 -2.09 1.91
N ASP A 35 -22.68 -2.11 0.57
CA ASP A 35 -23.04 -3.30 -0.19
C ASP A 35 -21.96 -4.40 -0.08
N ALA A 36 -20.68 -4.02 -0.07
CA ALA A 36 -19.58 -4.93 0.21
C ALA A 36 -19.73 -5.59 1.59
N CYS A 37 -20.09 -4.80 2.61
CA CYS A 37 -20.38 -5.33 3.93
C CYS A 37 -21.59 -6.28 3.94
N GLN A 38 -22.65 -5.98 3.17
CA GLN A 38 -23.81 -6.87 3.04
C GLN A 38 -23.45 -8.20 2.36
N VAL A 39 -22.59 -8.17 1.35
CA VAL A 39 -22.10 -9.40 0.72
C VAL A 39 -21.28 -10.22 1.71
N ALA A 40 -20.36 -9.61 2.47
CA ALA A 40 -19.64 -10.32 3.52
C ALA A 40 -20.58 -10.94 4.57
N ALA A 41 -21.61 -10.22 5.00
CA ALA A 41 -22.64 -10.74 5.91
C ALA A 41 -23.41 -11.93 5.31
N SER A 42 -23.76 -11.87 4.02
CA SER A 42 -24.43 -12.98 3.31
C SER A 42 -23.56 -14.25 3.23
N LEU A 43 -22.23 -14.08 3.25
CA LEU A 43 -21.26 -15.17 3.30
C LEU A 43 -21.05 -15.71 4.72
N GLY A 44 -21.67 -15.10 5.72
CA GLY A 44 -21.60 -15.48 7.14
C GLY A 44 -20.48 -14.80 7.91
N TYR A 45 -19.85 -13.76 7.34
CA TYR A 45 -18.83 -12.98 8.03
C TYR A 45 -19.47 -11.81 8.76
N TYR A 46 -19.10 -11.61 10.03
CA TYR A 46 -19.62 -10.53 10.84
C TYR A 46 -18.51 -9.55 11.20
N PRO A 47 -18.78 -8.23 11.16
CA PRO A 47 -17.81 -7.23 11.56
C PRO A 47 -17.35 -7.45 13.01
N GLU A 48 -16.05 -7.38 13.22
CA GLU A 48 -15.42 -7.42 14.52
C GLU A 48 -15.57 -6.08 15.25
N SER A 49 -15.57 -6.13 16.58
CA SER A 49 -15.62 -4.90 17.36
C SER A 49 -14.30 -4.12 17.20
N PRO A 50 -14.33 -2.77 17.31
CA PRO A 50 -13.12 -1.95 17.32
C PRO A 50 -12.08 -2.41 18.36
N GLU A 51 -12.55 -2.97 19.47
CA GLU A 51 -11.81 -3.29 20.69
C GLU A 51 -11.22 -4.71 20.71
N SER A 52 -11.77 -5.65 19.93
CA SER A 52 -11.39 -7.08 19.99
C SER A 52 -10.06 -7.40 19.30
N LEU A 53 -9.62 -6.54 18.37
CA LEU A 53 -8.51 -6.82 17.45
C LEU A 53 -7.29 -5.94 17.70
N LYS A 54 -6.15 -6.59 17.96
CA LYS A 54 -4.84 -5.93 17.87
C LYS A 54 -4.61 -5.49 16.43
N LYS A 55 -4.52 -4.17 16.23
CA LYS A 55 -4.14 -3.55 14.97
C LYS A 55 -2.74 -4.03 14.58
N ALA A 56 -2.64 -4.66 13.42
CA ALA A 56 -1.41 -5.18 12.86
C ALA A 56 -0.95 -4.34 11.67
N TYR A 57 -1.90 -3.81 10.88
CA TYR A 57 -1.64 -3.14 9.61
C TYR A 57 -1.98 -1.64 9.65
N PRO A 58 -1.31 -0.78 8.86
CA PRO A 58 -1.52 0.67 8.87
C PRO A 58 -3.00 1.06 8.74
N SER A 59 -3.72 0.46 7.80
CA SER A 59 -5.13 0.71 7.52
C SER A 59 -6.04 0.55 8.74
N GLU A 60 -5.71 -0.37 9.63
CA GLU A 60 -6.48 -0.61 10.86
C GLU A 60 -6.30 0.51 11.89
N PHE A 61 -5.25 1.33 11.78
CA PHE A 61 -5.07 2.52 12.63
C PHE A 61 -5.93 3.69 12.21
N SER A 62 -6.34 3.77 10.94
CA SER A 62 -7.21 4.85 10.43
C SER A 62 -8.58 4.91 11.13
N GLY A 63 -9.09 3.76 11.58
CA GLY A 63 -10.43 3.62 12.13
C GLY A 63 -11.56 3.70 11.09
N LEU A 64 -11.22 3.77 9.79
CA LEU A 64 -12.20 3.86 8.70
C LEU A 64 -12.60 2.49 8.13
N GLY A 65 -11.77 1.47 8.37
CA GLY A 65 -12.00 0.14 7.82
C GLY A 65 -13.01 -0.70 8.61
N VAL A 66 -13.82 -1.48 7.89
CA VAL A 66 -14.65 -2.55 8.44
C VAL A 66 -13.85 -3.84 8.44
N ARG A 67 -13.68 -4.46 9.61
CA ARG A 67 -12.80 -5.60 9.82
C ARG A 67 -13.61 -6.86 10.10
N TYR A 68 -13.19 -7.98 9.54
CA TYR A 68 -13.78 -9.29 9.73
C TYR A 68 -12.66 -10.27 10.09
N ASN A 69 -12.82 -11.00 11.20
CA ASN A 69 -12.01 -12.18 11.46
C ASN A 69 -12.78 -13.42 11.04
N ILE A 70 -12.08 -14.38 10.45
CA ILE A 70 -12.64 -15.68 10.14
C ILE A 70 -12.09 -16.66 11.16
N ASP A 71 -12.95 -17.12 12.08
CA ASP A 71 -12.57 -18.14 13.06
C ASP A 71 -12.17 -19.42 12.30
N PRO A 72 -10.93 -19.93 12.48
CA PRO A 72 -10.46 -21.17 11.88
C PRO A 72 -11.41 -22.38 12.07
N LYS A 73 -12.19 -22.39 13.16
CA LYS A 73 -13.18 -23.45 13.45
C LYS A 73 -14.45 -23.34 12.62
N THR A 74 -14.80 -22.13 12.19
CA THR A 74 -15.96 -21.83 11.34
C THR A 74 -15.59 -21.65 9.87
N LYS A 75 -14.28 -21.61 9.60
CA LYS A 75 -13.67 -21.44 8.29
C LYS A 75 -14.21 -22.50 7.34
N LYS A 76 -14.87 -22.05 6.27
CA LYS A 76 -15.34 -22.96 5.23
C LYS A 76 -14.12 -23.54 4.52
N THR A 77 -14.25 -24.73 3.93
CA THR A 77 -13.14 -25.43 3.22
C THR A 77 -12.52 -24.60 2.09
N HIS A 78 -13.20 -23.56 1.62
CA HIS A 78 -12.75 -22.66 0.56
C HIS A 78 -12.14 -21.35 1.08
N ASP A 79 -12.32 -21.04 2.36
CA ASP A 79 -11.74 -19.84 2.96
C ASP A 79 -10.25 -20.07 3.13
N ARG A 80 -9.42 -19.26 2.45
CA ARG A 80 -7.96 -19.32 2.54
C ARG A 80 -7.34 -18.11 3.25
N PHE A 81 -8.18 -17.25 3.80
CA PHE A 81 -7.80 -16.03 4.49
C PHE A 81 -8.33 -16.04 5.92
N ASP A 82 -7.61 -15.40 6.83
CA ASP A 82 -7.95 -15.36 8.26
C ASP A 82 -8.57 -14.02 8.67
N ARG A 83 -8.34 -12.98 7.86
CA ARG A 83 -8.86 -11.63 8.06
C ARG A 83 -9.27 -11.01 6.74
N LEU A 84 -10.32 -10.21 6.77
CA LEU A 84 -10.78 -9.38 5.66
C LEU A 84 -11.02 -7.96 6.16
N VAL A 85 -10.52 -6.97 5.43
CA VAL A 85 -10.70 -5.55 5.74
C VAL A 85 -11.18 -4.82 4.51
N PHE A 86 -12.29 -4.11 4.64
CA PHE A 86 -12.78 -3.17 3.64
C PHE A 86 -12.53 -1.74 4.10
N LEU A 87 -11.97 -0.92 3.22
CA LEU A 87 -11.70 0.50 3.46
C LEU A 87 -12.31 1.34 2.33
N PRO A 88 -12.70 2.60 2.59
CA PRO A 88 -13.16 3.48 1.52
C PRO A 88 -12.01 3.82 0.56
N LEU A 89 -12.29 3.83 -0.74
CA LEU A 89 -11.34 4.18 -1.81
C LEU A 89 -10.81 5.61 -1.65
N SER A 90 -11.63 6.50 -1.12
CA SER A 90 -11.25 7.88 -0.85
C SER A 90 -10.20 8.04 0.25
N TRP A 91 -9.99 7.04 1.12
CA TRP A 91 -9.04 7.15 2.24
C TRP A 91 -7.61 7.47 1.79
N PRO A 92 -7.01 6.75 0.82
CA PRO A 92 -5.73 7.15 0.21
C PRO A 92 -5.80 8.33 -0.77
N GLY A 93 -6.99 8.92 -0.97
CA GLY A 93 -7.22 9.94 -2.01
C GLY A 93 -7.24 9.36 -3.43
N LEU A 94 -7.58 8.08 -3.58
CA LEU A 94 -7.73 7.44 -4.89
C LEU A 94 -9.16 7.61 -5.42
N ASP A 95 -9.27 7.60 -6.74
CA ASP A 95 -10.51 7.50 -7.49
C ASP A 95 -10.37 6.45 -8.60
N LEU A 96 -11.44 6.22 -9.38
CA LEU A 96 -11.46 5.18 -10.41
C LEU A 96 -10.47 5.43 -11.56
N HIS A 97 -10.05 6.67 -11.80
CA HIS A 97 -9.08 7.00 -12.87
C HIS A 97 -7.65 6.59 -12.50
N ASP A 98 -7.37 6.40 -11.21
CA ASP A 98 -6.08 5.89 -10.75
C ASP A 98 -5.94 4.38 -10.87
N LEU A 99 -7.03 3.67 -11.18
CA LEU A 99 -7.06 2.22 -11.09
C LEU A 99 -6.79 1.58 -12.45
N GLU A 100 -6.15 0.42 -12.41
CA GLU A 100 -6.04 -0.44 -13.57
C GLU A 100 -6.67 -1.80 -13.28
N LEU A 101 -7.34 -2.35 -14.29
CA LEU A 101 -7.91 -3.69 -14.21
C LEU A 101 -6.84 -4.71 -14.60
N LYS A 102 -6.55 -5.67 -13.70
CA LYS A 102 -5.64 -6.78 -13.97
C LYS A 102 -6.35 -8.10 -13.90
N ALA A 103 -6.06 -8.94 -14.89
CA ALA A 103 -6.42 -10.35 -14.87
C ALA A 103 -5.51 -11.09 -13.87
N ILE A 104 -6.10 -11.65 -12.83
CA ILE A 104 -5.44 -12.59 -11.91
C ILE A 104 -5.82 -14.01 -12.30
N GLN A 105 -4.80 -14.83 -12.51
CA GLN A 105 -4.95 -16.26 -12.67
C GLN A 105 -4.46 -16.96 -11.40
N TYR A 106 -5.39 -17.44 -10.59
CA TYR A 106 -5.04 -18.27 -9.45
C TYR A 106 -4.69 -19.67 -9.96
N SER A 107 -3.53 -20.21 -9.54
CA SER A 107 -3.04 -21.52 -10.00
C SER A 107 -4.00 -22.70 -9.72
N TRP A 108 -4.98 -22.50 -8.83
CA TRP A 108 -6.00 -23.48 -8.46
C TRP A 108 -7.39 -23.22 -9.06
N LEU A 109 -7.65 -22.06 -9.70
CA LEU A 109 -8.84 -21.86 -10.53
C LEU A 109 -8.43 -22.10 -11.98
N ARG A 110 -8.85 -23.24 -12.54
CA ARG A 110 -8.56 -23.62 -13.93
C ARG A 110 -9.45 -22.91 -14.95
N ASP A 111 -10.54 -22.30 -14.50
CA ASP A 111 -11.56 -21.71 -15.34
C ASP A 111 -11.56 -20.19 -15.14
N ASP A 112 -11.14 -19.51 -16.20
CA ASP A 112 -11.07 -18.07 -16.46
C ASP A 112 -10.28 -17.16 -15.50
N PRO A 113 -9.46 -16.22 -16.06
CA PRO A 113 -8.82 -15.20 -15.26
C PRO A 113 -9.87 -14.27 -14.64
N TRP A 114 -9.68 -13.94 -13.36
CA TRP A 114 -10.55 -13.02 -12.63
C TRP A 114 -9.97 -11.63 -12.73
N ASN A 115 -10.79 -10.68 -13.16
CA ASN A 115 -10.38 -9.29 -13.17
C ASN A 115 -10.53 -8.70 -11.78
N ILE A 116 -9.46 -8.06 -11.30
CA ILE A 116 -9.48 -7.27 -10.09
C ILE A 116 -8.94 -5.88 -10.39
N TRP A 117 -9.50 -4.88 -9.71
CA TRP A 117 -8.94 -3.54 -9.74
C TRP A 117 -7.69 -3.48 -8.88
N THR A 118 -6.68 -2.79 -9.36
CA THR A 118 -5.44 -2.58 -8.63
C THR A 118 -4.92 -1.17 -8.86
N VAL A 119 -3.90 -0.81 -8.08
CA VAL A 119 -3.31 0.52 -8.10
C VAL A 119 -1.92 0.42 -8.76
N PRO A 120 -1.67 1.09 -9.90
CA PRO A 120 -0.36 1.11 -10.53
C PRO A 120 0.66 1.83 -9.64
N LEU A 121 1.95 1.57 -9.85
CA LEU A 121 3.04 2.08 -9.00
C LEU A 121 2.97 3.60 -8.76
N ALA A 122 2.74 4.39 -9.82
CA ALA A 122 2.65 5.84 -9.71
C ALA A 122 1.53 6.29 -8.75
N ALA A 123 0.32 5.73 -8.93
CA ALA A 123 -0.81 6.01 -8.07
C ALA A 123 -0.61 5.48 -6.63
N ALA A 124 0.07 4.34 -6.47
CA ALA A 124 0.42 3.80 -5.16
C ALA A 124 1.41 4.73 -4.43
N CYS A 125 2.51 5.13 -5.05
CA CYS A 125 3.48 6.04 -4.44
C CYS A 125 2.84 7.37 -4.03
N THR A 126 2.00 7.96 -4.90
CA THR A 126 1.29 9.21 -4.57
C THR A 126 0.30 9.01 -3.42
N ALA A 127 -0.47 7.93 -3.42
CA ALA A 127 -1.38 7.58 -2.33
C ALA A 127 -0.67 7.43 -0.97
N TRP A 128 0.46 6.73 -0.94
CA TRP A 128 1.25 6.60 0.29
C TRP A 128 1.76 7.96 0.78
N VAL A 129 2.26 8.83 -0.10
CA VAL A 129 2.68 10.19 0.28
C VAL A 129 1.51 11.00 0.86
N ARG A 130 0.32 10.94 0.24
CA ARG A 130 -0.88 11.61 0.78
C ARG A 130 -1.22 11.12 2.18
N LEU A 131 -1.24 9.79 2.37
CA LEU A 131 -1.52 9.17 3.67
C LEU A 131 -0.49 9.57 4.74
N ILE A 132 0.80 9.53 4.42
CA ILE A 132 1.87 9.97 5.31
C ILE A 132 1.65 11.43 5.71
N CYS A 133 1.40 12.31 4.74
CA CYS A 133 1.24 13.74 4.97
C CYS A 133 -0.04 14.10 5.73
N ALA A 134 -1.10 13.30 5.60
CA ALA A 134 -2.36 13.48 6.32
C ALA A 134 -2.23 13.19 7.83
N GLU A 135 -1.17 12.49 8.25
CA GLU A 135 -0.93 12.11 9.63
C GLU A 135 -0.04 13.09 10.39
N LYS A 136 -0.22 13.13 11.71
CA LYS A 136 0.67 13.88 12.61
C LYS A 136 2.06 13.25 12.62
N ARG A 137 3.08 14.07 12.84
CA ARG A 137 4.48 13.60 12.92
C ARG A 137 4.70 12.45 13.92
N THR A 138 4.01 12.47 15.06
CA THR A 138 4.14 11.45 16.12
C THR A 138 3.13 10.31 16.00
N SER A 139 2.36 10.24 14.91
CA SER A 139 1.36 9.19 14.69
C SER A 139 2.04 7.86 14.38
N SER A 140 1.69 6.81 15.12
CA SER A 140 2.15 5.44 14.80
C SER A 140 1.67 4.98 13.42
N LEU A 141 0.56 5.53 12.91
CA LEU A 141 0.12 5.27 11.54
C LEU A 141 1.12 5.85 10.53
N ARG A 142 1.58 7.10 10.74
CA ARG A 142 2.59 7.73 9.88
C ARG A 142 3.88 6.91 9.81
N GLU A 143 4.37 6.45 10.96
CA GLU A 143 5.59 5.64 11.04
C GLU A 143 5.47 4.34 10.24
N ARG A 144 4.33 3.64 10.36
CA ARG A 144 4.07 2.40 9.62
C ARG A 144 3.94 2.64 8.11
N LEU A 145 3.19 3.67 7.72
CA LEU A 145 3.06 4.07 6.31
C LEU A 145 4.42 4.46 5.73
N SER A 146 5.26 5.15 6.50
CA SER A 146 6.62 5.53 6.10
C SER A 146 7.49 4.30 5.87
N SER A 147 7.44 3.32 6.78
CA SER A 147 8.17 2.05 6.62
C SER A 147 7.72 1.27 5.38
N ASP A 148 6.40 1.15 5.15
CA ASP A 148 5.87 0.47 3.96
C ASP A 148 6.23 1.23 2.68
N PHE A 149 6.22 2.56 2.73
CA PHE A 149 6.58 3.41 1.60
C PHE A 149 8.07 3.30 1.24
N VAL A 150 8.97 3.26 2.22
CA VAL A 150 10.40 3.06 1.97
C VAL A 150 10.63 1.72 1.27
N ASN A 151 9.99 0.65 1.72
CA ASN A 151 10.06 -0.65 1.04
C ASN A 151 9.51 -0.55 -0.39
N LEU A 152 8.35 0.09 -0.56
CA LEU A 152 7.77 0.28 -1.90
C LEU A 152 8.74 0.99 -2.85
N ILE A 153 9.43 2.04 -2.39
CA ILE A 153 10.45 2.75 -3.17
C ILE A 153 11.66 1.85 -3.44
N ALA A 154 12.21 1.22 -2.40
CA ALA A 154 13.40 0.38 -2.49
C ALA A 154 13.26 -0.70 -3.58
N TYR A 155 12.24 -1.55 -3.47
CA TYR A 155 12.05 -2.70 -4.37
C TYR A 155 11.59 -2.34 -5.79
N ASN A 156 11.16 -1.11 -6.04
CA ASN A 156 10.71 -0.69 -7.37
C ASN A 156 11.72 0.16 -8.13
N PHE A 157 12.68 0.79 -7.44
CA PHE A 157 13.62 1.72 -8.05
C PHE A 157 15.08 1.31 -7.95
N TYR A 158 15.43 0.44 -7.00
CA TYR A 158 16.80 0.02 -6.77
C TYR A 158 16.95 -1.47 -6.91
N ASP A 159 18.17 -1.91 -7.22
CA ASP A 159 18.48 -3.32 -7.10
C ASP A 159 18.49 -3.70 -5.61
N THR A 160 17.64 -4.64 -5.22
CA THR A 160 17.60 -5.19 -3.85
C THR A 160 18.00 -6.66 -3.84
N SER A 161 18.60 -7.16 -4.93
CA SER A 161 18.96 -8.57 -5.08
C SER A 161 20.06 -9.02 -4.12
N TYR A 162 20.83 -8.08 -3.56
CA TYR A 162 21.84 -8.32 -2.53
C TYR A 162 21.24 -8.50 -1.12
N GLU A 163 19.95 -8.27 -0.90
CA GLU A 163 19.34 -8.48 0.42
C GLU A 163 19.41 -9.96 0.84
N GLY A 164 20.26 -10.25 1.83
CA GLY A 164 20.50 -11.60 2.34
C GLY A 164 21.89 -12.14 2.00
N ASP A 165 22.58 -11.51 1.06
CA ASP A 165 24.03 -11.65 0.93
C ASP A 165 24.67 -10.73 1.99
N TYR A 166 25.60 -11.27 2.77
CA TYR A 166 26.31 -10.52 3.80
C TYR A 166 27.28 -9.54 3.15
N GLU A 167 26.78 -8.50 2.48
CA GLU A 167 27.60 -7.38 2.08
C GLU A 167 27.89 -6.50 3.31
N GLU A 168 29.13 -6.02 3.40
CA GLU A 168 29.48 -5.01 4.38
C GLU A 168 28.64 -3.78 4.10
N LEU A 169 27.83 -3.35 5.07
CA LEU A 169 27.12 -2.08 5.01
C LEU A 169 28.18 -0.98 4.90
N LEU A 170 28.39 -0.48 3.68
CA LEU A 170 29.28 0.63 3.40
C LEU A 170 28.71 1.86 4.11
N GLY A 171 29.57 2.60 4.82
CA GLY A 171 29.15 3.81 5.52
C GLY A 171 28.74 4.91 4.54
N ASP A 172 27.97 5.89 5.04
CA ASP A 172 27.50 7.07 4.27
C ASP A 172 28.65 7.92 3.68
N ASP A 173 29.90 7.65 4.06
CA ASP A 173 31.11 8.30 3.56
C ASP A 173 31.67 7.68 2.28
N VAL A 174 31.14 6.53 1.85
CA VAL A 174 31.51 5.89 0.59
C VAL A 174 30.69 6.51 -0.55
N PRO A 175 31.36 7.03 -1.61
CA PRO A 175 30.65 7.53 -2.78
C PRO A 175 29.85 6.43 -3.45
N LEU A 176 28.65 6.77 -3.94
CA LEU A 176 27.82 5.87 -4.75
C LEU A 176 28.59 5.36 -5.97
N SER A 177 28.42 4.08 -6.25
CA SER A 177 28.90 3.41 -7.46
C SER A 177 28.19 3.93 -8.71
N GLU A 178 28.77 3.67 -9.87
CA GLU A 178 28.14 4.01 -11.16
C GLU A 178 26.78 3.31 -11.36
N SER A 179 26.59 2.11 -10.80
CA SER A 179 25.31 1.39 -10.85
C SER A 179 24.24 2.09 -10.04
N GLU A 180 24.54 2.47 -8.80
CA GLU A 180 23.62 3.18 -7.91
C GLU A 180 23.22 4.55 -8.50
N LEU A 181 24.17 5.27 -9.10
CA LEU A 181 23.88 6.53 -9.80
C LEU A 181 22.95 6.33 -11.00
N LEU A 182 23.12 5.24 -11.75
CA LEU A 182 22.26 4.90 -12.88
C LEU A 182 20.84 4.49 -12.42
N GLU A 183 20.72 3.78 -11.30
CA GLU A 183 19.43 3.45 -10.68
C GLU A 183 18.67 4.70 -10.26
N ILE A 184 19.36 5.65 -9.61
CA ILE A 184 18.78 6.97 -9.27
C ILE A 184 18.33 7.71 -10.54
N GLU A 185 19.16 7.76 -11.58
CA GLU A 185 18.81 8.41 -12.84
C GLU A 185 17.54 7.79 -13.47
N ASN A 186 17.47 6.46 -13.52
CA ASN A 186 16.30 5.73 -14.04
C ASN A 186 15.04 5.98 -13.20
N ALA A 187 15.17 6.03 -11.87
CA ALA A 187 14.07 6.35 -10.96
C ALA A 187 13.55 7.78 -11.22
N VAL A 188 14.45 8.75 -11.38
CA VAL A 188 14.13 10.15 -11.70
C VAL A 188 13.43 10.26 -13.06
N ILE A 189 13.92 9.58 -14.10
CA ILE A 189 13.27 9.55 -15.43
C ILE A 189 11.86 8.96 -15.31
N THR A 190 11.73 7.85 -14.59
CA THR A 190 10.45 7.15 -14.39
C THR A 190 9.44 8.06 -13.70
N ILE A 191 9.80 8.67 -12.57
CA ILE A 191 8.90 9.55 -11.80
C ILE A 191 8.53 10.81 -12.59
N ASN A 192 9.46 11.37 -13.37
CA ASN A 192 9.16 12.53 -14.23
C ASN A 192 8.15 12.21 -15.33
N SER A 193 8.11 10.95 -15.80
CA SER A 193 7.16 10.51 -16.82
C SER A 193 5.74 10.28 -16.29
N TRP A 194 5.54 10.24 -14.97
CA TRP A 194 4.23 9.98 -14.38
C TRP A 194 3.27 11.15 -14.59
N GLU A 195 2.05 10.86 -15.00
CA GLU A 195 0.98 11.85 -15.01
C GLU A 195 0.53 12.12 -13.56
N MET A 196 0.57 13.38 -13.15
CA MET A 196 0.15 13.81 -11.81
C MET A 196 -1.21 14.49 -11.92
N ARG A 197 -2.04 14.39 -10.88
CA ARG A 197 -3.26 15.19 -10.82
C ARG A 197 -2.91 16.64 -10.54
N ASP A 198 -3.83 17.54 -10.90
CA ASP A 198 -3.69 18.97 -10.64
C ASP A 198 -3.42 19.24 -9.15
N GLY A 199 -2.33 19.95 -8.86
CA GLY A 199 -1.94 20.29 -7.50
C GLY A 199 -1.14 19.21 -6.77
N GLU A 200 -0.71 18.16 -7.47
CA GLU A 200 0.13 17.09 -6.92
C GLU A 200 1.59 17.15 -7.38
N GLU A 201 1.97 18.20 -8.10
CA GLU A 201 3.35 18.41 -8.56
C GLU A 201 4.34 18.40 -7.40
N TRP A 202 3.93 18.92 -6.23
CA TRP A 202 4.73 18.87 -5.01
C TRP A 202 4.99 17.42 -4.54
N ILE A 203 4.08 16.48 -4.77
CA ILE A 203 4.31 15.06 -4.44
C ILE A 203 5.44 14.54 -5.33
N ARG A 204 5.38 14.82 -6.63
CA ARG A 204 6.45 14.44 -7.57
C ARG A 204 7.80 15.02 -7.13
N GLU A 205 7.86 16.30 -6.80
CA GLU A 205 9.09 16.96 -6.33
C GLU A 205 9.67 16.28 -5.08
N ASN A 206 8.81 15.87 -4.14
CA ASN A 206 9.25 15.17 -2.93
C ASN A 206 9.71 13.76 -3.25
N LEU A 207 8.98 13.01 -4.09
CA LEU A 207 9.40 11.69 -4.54
C LEU A 207 10.77 11.72 -5.22
N LEU A 208 11.00 12.69 -6.11
CA LEU A 208 12.30 12.90 -6.77
C LEU A 208 13.42 13.11 -5.75
N LYS A 209 13.17 13.91 -4.70
CA LYS A 209 14.16 14.12 -3.63
C LYS A 209 14.45 12.86 -2.83
N ILE A 210 13.42 12.04 -2.58
CA ILE A 210 13.54 10.75 -1.88
C ILE A 210 14.36 9.77 -2.71
N VAL A 211 14.00 9.56 -3.98
CA VAL A 211 14.76 8.62 -4.84
C VAL A 211 16.15 9.14 -5.23
N SER A 212 16.43 10.43 -5.03
CA SER A 212 17.77 10.97 -5.21
C SER A 212 18.58 10.97 -3.91
N CYS A 213 18.05 10.37 -2.84
CA CYS A 213 18.66 10.34 -1.50
C CYS A 213 18.99 11.73 -0.92
N THR A 214 18.32 12.77 -1.40
CA THR A 214 18.49 14.16 -0.91
C THR A 214 17.51 14.52 0.20
N MET A 215 16.54 13.64 0.45
CA MET A 215 15.52 13.76 1.49
C MET A 215 15.11 12.35 1.92
N ILE A 216 14.80 12.17 3.21
CA ILE A 216 14.20 10.94 3.74
C ILE A 216 12.69 11.12 3.95
N GLU A 217 11.94 10.02 3.96
CA GLU A 217 10.49 9.99 4.09
C GLU A 217 9.98 10.68 5.37
N THR A 218 10.76 10.66 6.45
CA THR A 218 10.39 11.36 7.70
C THR A 218 10.34 12.89 7.56
N GLN A 219 10.96 13.44 6.52
CA GLN A 219 10.97 14.88 6.21
C GLN A 219 9.79 15.33 5.34
N LEU A 220 8.96 14.40 4.83
CA LEU A 220 7.72 14.75 4.15
C LEU A 220 6.85 15.67 5.02
N PRO A 221 6.05 16.57 4.43
CA PRO A 221 5.09 17.38 5.18
C PRO A 221 4.22 16.52 6.11
N TRP A 222 3.72 17.10 7.19
CA TRP A 222 2.81 16.42 8.12
C TRP A 222 1.67 17.33 8.50
N LYS A 223 0.56 16.73 8.95
CA LYS A 223 -0.56 17.47 9.50
C LYS A 223 -0.13 18.10 10.83
N ASP A 224 0.00 19.42 10.85
CA ASP A 224 0.24 20.15 12.08
C ASP A 224 -0.94 19.97 13.04
N GLY A 225 -0.65 19.75 14.32
CA GLY A 225 -1.65 19.50 15.37
C GLY A 225 -2.61 20.66 15.64
N SER A 226 -2.52 21.76 14.89
CA SER A 226 -3.46 22.87 14.91
C SER A 226 -4.73 22.51 14.15
N LYS A 227 -5.76 22.19 14.95
CA LYS A 227 -7.21 22.15 14.64
C LYS A 227 -7.59 22.59 13.21
N PHE A 228 -8.05 21.62 12.41
CA PHE A 228 -9.14 21.85 11.47
C PHE A 228 -10.45 21.54 12.20
#